data_AF-A0A3E0E8L8-F1
#
_entry.id   AF-A0A3E0E8L8-F1
#
_cell.length_a   1.000
_cell.length_b   1.000
_cell.length_c   1.000
_cell.angle_alpha   90.00
_cell.angle_beta   90.00
_cell.angle_gamma   90.00
#
_symmetry.space_group_name_H-M   'P 1'
#
loop_
_entity.id
_entity.type
_entity.pdbx_description
1 polymer ?
#
loop_
_entity_poly.entity_id
_entity_poly.type
_entity_poly.pdbx_seq_one_letter_code
_entity_poly.pdbx_strand_id
1 'polypeptide(L)'
;MLFYQNYGRVNGKQLISAETVKEFTEVQFRENGNRRGLGFDKPLLNNAELPLAEAYPSPLASPRSFGHSGFTGAFVWDDPEKKLTYIFLSNRVYPSRDHQKLYSLGIREALQDVFYRAEQK
;
A
#
# COMPACT_ATOMS: atom_id res chain seq x y z
N MET A 1 -5.61 -8.94 -3.35
CA MET A 1 -6.21 -7.63 -3.00
C MET A 1 -7.64 -7.46 -3.52
N LEU A 2 -8.04 -8.12 -4.62
CA LEU A 2 -9.41 -8.06 -5.15
C LEU A 2 -10.51 -8.30 -4.09
N PHE A 3 -10.25 -9.16 -3.11
CA PHE A 3 -11.11 -9.34 -1.93
C PHE A 3 -11.42 -8.03 -1.19
N TYR A 4 -10.38 -7.23 -0.92
CA TYR A 4 -10.50 -5.95 -0.23
C TYR A 4 -11.08 -4.86 -1.14
N GLN A 5 -10.72 -4.84 -2.44
CA GLN A 5 -11.35 -3.94 -3.42
C GLN A 5 -12.86 -4.16 -3.52
N ASN A 6 -13.30 -5.41 -3.39
CA ASN A 6 -14.71 -5.79 -3.42
C ASN A 6 -15.36 -5.77 -2.03
N TYR A 7 -14.76 -5.07 -1.05
CA TYR A 7 -15.29 -4.91 0.30
C TYR A 7 -15.72 -6.24 0.95
N GLY A 8 -14.88 -7.27 0.82
CA GLY A 8 -15.08 -8.57 1.48
C GLY A 8 -15.89 -9.59 0.67
N ARG A 9 -16.21 -9.29 -0.59
CA ARG A 9 -16.96 -10.20 -1.49
C ARG A 9 -16.04 -10.99 -2.41
N VAL A 10 -16.31 -12.29 -2.53
CA VAL A 10 -15.65 -13.20 -3.48
C VAL A 10 -16.71 -14.11 -4.10
N ASN A 11 -16.72 -14.23 -5.44
CA ASN A 11 -17.60 -15.14 -6.17
C ASN A 11 -19.08 -15.05 -5.74
N GLY A 12 -19.59 -13.82 -5.58
CA GLY A 12 -20.97 -13.57 -5.16
C GLY A 12 -21.26 -13.72 -3.67
N LYS A 13 -20.34 -14.27 -2.88
CA LYS A 13 -20.49 -14.48 -1.42
C LYS A 13 -19.79 -13.38 -0.61
N GLN A 14 -20.46 -12.87 0.42
CA GLN A 14 -19.86 -11.97 1.42
C GLN A 14 -19.12 -12.83 2.47
N LEU A 15 -17.79 -12.72 2.55
CA LEU A 15 -17.00 -13.50 3.52
C LEU A 15 -16.69 -12.69 4.80
N ILE A 16 -16.46 -11.39 4.66
CA ILE A 16 -16.30 -10.41 5.75
C ILE A 16 -17.18 -9.22 5.42
N SER A 17 -17.84 -8.58 6.38
CA SER A 17 -18.73 -7.45 6.08
C SER A 17 -17.97 -6.26 5.46
N ALA A 18 -18.66 -5.47 4.64
CA ALA A 18 -18.07 -4.29 4.00
C ALA A 18 -17.61 -3.26 5.05
N GLU A 19 -18.36 -3.16 6.14
CA GLU A 19 -18.08 -2.30 7.29
C GLU A 19 -16.76 -2.69 7.96
N THR A 20 -16.52 -3.99 8.19
CA THR A 20 -15.26 -4.46 8.78
C THR A 20 -14.07 -4.19 7.86
N VAL A 21 -14.23 -4.38 6.54
CA VAL A 21 -13.15 -4.06 5.59
C VAL A 21 -12.83 -2.56 5.59
N LYS A 22 -13.84 -1.69 5.63
CA LYS A 22 -13.65 -0.24 5.73
C LYS A 22 -12.91 0.12 7.02
N GLU A 23 -13.40 -0.35 8.16
CA GLU A 23 -12.79 -0.09 9.47
C GLU A 23 -11.29 -0.48 9.51
N PHE A 24 -10.96 -1.66 8.99
CA PHE A 24 -9.57 -2.15 9.01
C PHE A 24 -8.64 -1.36 8.09
N THR A 25 -9.18 -0.74 7.04
CA THR A 25 -8.42 0.01 6.04
C THR A 25 -8.42 1.52 6.28
N GLU A 26 -9.13 2.01 7.30
CA GLU A 26 -9.12 3.41 7.74
C GLU A 26 -7.89 3.75 8.59
N VAL A 27 -7.54 5.04 8.66
CA VAL A 27 -6.49 5.52 9.58
C VAL A 27 -7.03 5.48 11.00
N GLN A 28 -6.36 4.75 11.87
CA GLN A 28 -6.75 4.62 13.27
C GLN A 28 -6.01 5.65 14.14
N PHE A 29 -6.69 6.27 15.11
CA PHE A 29 -6.09 7.26 16.03
C PHE A 29 -5.32 8.40 15.34
N ARG A 30 -5.93 9.00 14.31
CA ARG A 30 -5.29 10.04 13.47
C ARG A 30 -4.72 11.22 14.27
N GLU A 31 -5.41 11.64 15.32
CA GLU A 31 -5.02 12.75 16.20
C GLU A 31 -3.64 12.54 16.85
N ASN A 32 -3.18 11.29 16.98
CA ASN A 32 -1.88 10.94 17.53
C ASN A 32 -0.77 10.91 16.46
N GLY A 33 -1.03 11.44 15.26
CA GLY A 33 -0.13 11.35 14.12
C GLY A 33 0.01 9.93 13.54
N ASN A 34 -0.85 8.99 13.94
CA ASN A 34 -0.83 7.64 13.41
C ASN A 34 -1.38 7.61 11.99
N ARG A 35 -0.69 6.90 11.10
CA ARG A 35 -1.15 6.63 9.73
C ARG A 35 -1.71 5.22 9.53
N ARG A 36 -1.49 4.31 10.47
CA ARG A 36 -1.75 2.87 10.30
C ARG A 36 -3.26 2.59 10.31
N GLY A 37 -3.67 1.59 9.54
CA GLY A 37 -4.95 0.91 9.75
C GLY A 37 -4.80 -0.29 10.68
N LEU A 38 -5.87 -1.06 10.84
CA LEU A 38 -5.83 -2.28 11.64
C LEU A 38 -5.15 -3.40 10.84
N GLY A 39 -3.84 -3.56 11.08
CA GLY A 39 -3.00 -4.54 10.38
C GLY A 39 -2.44 -4.06 9.03
N PHE A 40 -2.81 -2.86 8.58
CA PHE A 40 -2.36 -2.30 7.30
C PHE A 40 -1.48 -1.06 7.47
N ASP A 41 -0.51 -0.95 6.56
CA ASP A 41 0.15 0.30 6.25
C ASP A 41 -0.82 1.18 5.45
N LYS A 42 -0.78 2.50 5.68
CA LYS A 42 -1.42 3.50 4.81
C LYS A 42 -0.43 4.61 4.44
N PRO A 43 -0.75 5.49 3.49
CA PRO A 43 0.12 6.59 3.15
C PRO A 43 0.41 7.50 4.34
N LEU A 44 1.47 8.30 4.27
CA LEU A 44 1.70 9.38 5.24
C LEU A 44 0.51 10.35 5.28
N LEU A 45 0.28 11.02 6.41
CA LEU A 45 -0.89 11.89 6.56
C LEU A 45 -0.87 13.09 5.59
N ASN A 46 0.31 13.60 5.27
CA ASN A 46 0.60 14.66 4.30
C ASN A 46 1.24 14.13 3.00
N ASN A 47 1.03 12.84 2.68
CA ASN A 47 1.78 12.14 1.64
C ASN A 47 1.76 12.81 0.26
N ALA A 48 0.65 13.42 -0.13
CA ALA A 48 0.49 14.06 -1.44
C ALA A 48 1.32 15.35 -1.60
N GLU A 49 1.78 15.93 -0.50
CA GLU A 49 2.58 17.16 -0.48
C GLU A 49 4.08 16.86 -0.52
N LEU A 50 4.48 15.60 -0.34
CA LEU A 50 5.86 15.18 -0.21
C LEU A 50 6.46 14.81 -1.58
N PRO A 51 7.76 15.06 -1.81
CA PRO A 51 8.45 14.50 -2.96
C PRO A 51 8.52 12.96 -2.85
N LEU A 52 8.69 12.27 -3.99
CA LEU A 52 8.73 10.80 -4.03
C LEU A 52 9.75 10.18 -3.05
N ALA A 53 10.89 10.84 -2.83
CA ALA A 53 11.92 10.37 -1.92
C ALA A 53 11.50 10.38 -0.43
N GLU A 54 10.47 11.13 -0.08
CA GLU A 54 9.96 11.30 1.31
C GLU A 54 8.55 10.74 1.48
N ALA A 55 7.80 10.61 0.39
CA ALA A 55 6.47 10.03 0.36
C ALA A 55 6.49 8.51 0.57
N TYR A 56 5.37 7.95 1.03
CA TYR A 56 5.15 6.52 1.09
C TYR A 56 3.67 6.18 0.83
N PRO A 57 3.35 5.23 -0.07
CA PRO A 57 4.28 4.54 -0.96
C PRO A 57 4.60 5.31 -2.26
N SER A 58 3.83 6.35 -2.56
CA SER A 58 4.01 7.30 -3.67
C SER A 58 3.16 8.51 -3.34
N PRO A 59 3.56 9.75 -3.70
CA PRO A 59 2.74 10.95 -3.46
C PRO A 59 1.41 10.92 -4.22
N LEU A 60 1.28 10.07 -5.24
CA LEU A 60 0.08 9.92 -6.05
C LEU A 60 -0.89 8.87 -5.50
N ALA A 61 -0.49 8.12 -4.48
CA ALA A 61 -1.35 7.13 -3.82
C ALA A 61 -2.52 7.82 -3.10
N SER A 62 -3.73 7.29 -3.25
CA SER A 62 -4.90 7.87 -2.58
C SER A 62 -4.81 7.72 -1.06
N PRO A 63 -5.37 8.64 -0.26
CA PRO A 63 -5.42 8.50 1.21
C PRO A 63 -6.14 7.23 1.68
N ARG A 64 -7.08 6.70 0.89
CA ARG A 64 -7.78 5.45 1.19
C ARG A 64 -6.99 4.21 0.81
N SER A 65 -5.88 4.33 0.09
CA SER A 65 -5.03 3.19 -0.23
C SER A 65 -4.39 2.57 1.03
N PHE A 66 -4.02 1.30 0.92
CA PHE A 66 -3.49 0.53 2.04
C PHE A 66 -2.67 -0.66 1.56
N GLY A 67 -1.81 -1.18 2.43
CA GLY A 67 -0.97 -2.30 2.05
C GLY A 67 -0.09 -2.89 3.13
N HIS A 68 0.71 -3.83 2.66
CA HIS A 68 1.65 -4.73 3.30
C HIS A 68 3.12 -4.59 2.88
N SER A 69 4.09 -4.25 3.73
CA SER A 69 5.49 -4.50 3.38
C SER A 69 5.99 -5.76 4.10
N GLY A 70 6.66 -6.63 3.36
CA GLY A 70 7.16 -7.91 3.86
C GLY A 70 8.67 -7.86 4.07
N PHE A 71 9.15 -8.51 5.14
CA PHE A 71 10.57 -8.58 5.46
C PHE A 71 11.40 -9.08 4.27
N THR A 72 11.00 -10.12 3.55
CA THR A 72 11.79 -10.63 2.41
C THR A 72 11.79 -9.73 1.17
N GLY A 73 11.20 -8.52 1.24
CA GLY A 73 11.11 -7.58 0.13
C GLY A 73 9.80 -7.68 -0.65
N ALA A 74 8.88 -8.56 -0.26
CA ALA A 74 7.52 -8.56 -0.76
C ALA A 74 6.82 -7.24 -0.41
N PHE A 75 5.94 -6.79 -1.29
CA PHE A 75 5.15 -5.59 -1.08
C PHE A 75 3.83 -5.71 -1.81
N VAL A 76 2.74 -5.44 -1.11
CA VAL A 76 1.40 -5.55 -1.65
C VAL A 76 0.65 -4.28 -1.28
N TRP A 77 0.09 -3.61 -2.28
CA TRP A 77 -0.64 -2.37 -2.09
C TRP A 77 -1.92 -2.36 -2.91
N ASP A 78 -2.98 -1.80 -2.34
CA ASP A 78 -4.26 -1.65 -2.99
C ASP A 78 -4.75 -0.21 -2.87
N ASP A 79 -5.18 0.34 -4.00
CA ASP A 79 -5.74 1.67 -4.11
C ASP A 79 -7.12 1.59 -4.76
N PRO A 80 -8.19 1.50 -3.95
CA PRO A 80 -9.55 1.39 -4.46
C PRO A 80 -10.02 2.62 -5.26
N GLU A 81 -9.46 3.81 -5.01
CA GLU A 81 -9.82 5.02 -5.76
C GLU A 81 -9.23 5.01 -7.16
N LYS A 82 -7.99 4.53 -7.27
CA LYS A 82 -7.30 4.39 -8.56
C LYS A 82 -7.56 3.05 -9.24
N LYS A 83 -8.34 2.16 -8.62
CA LYS A 83 -8.60 0.78 -9.07
C LYS A 83 -7.31 0.01 -9.37
N LEU A 84 -6.26 0.28 -8.59
CA LEU A 84 -4.93 -0.27 -8.78
C LEU A 84 -4.60 -1.25 -7.66
N THR A 85 -4.21 -2.47 -8.03
CA THR A 85 -3.54 -3.42 -7.13
C THR A 85 -2.09 -3.56 -7.60
N TYR A 86 -1.14 -3.29 -6.72
CA TYR A 86 0.28 -3.48 -6.96
C TYR A 86 0.84 -4.59 -6.08
N ILE A 87 1.46 -5.60 -6.70
CA ILE A 87 2.09 -6.73 -6.03
C ILE A 87 3.53 -6.82 -6.55
N PHE A 88 4.48 -6.63 -5.64
CA PHE A 88 5.91 -6.78 -5.89
C PHE A 88 6.43 -7.96 -5.06
N LEU A 89 6.94 -8.98 -5.73
CA LEU A 89 7.51 -10.15 -5.08
C LEU A 89 9.00 -10.19 -5.35
N SER A 90 9.79 -10.26 -4.28
CA SER A 90 11.23 -10.39 -4.36
C SER A 90 11.76 -11.25 -3.22
N ASN A 91 13.04 -11.59 -3.31
CA ASN A 91 13.78 -12.26 -2.24
C ASN A 91 15.00 -11.42 -1.87
N ARG A 92 14.75 -10.28 -1.24
CA ARG A 92 15.74 -9.29 -0.81
C ARG A 92 16.78 -9.87 0.15
N VAL A 93 16.46 -10.97 0.84
CA VAL A 93 17.35 -11.63 1.82
C VAL A 93 18.28 -12.67 1.18
N TYR A 94 18.21 -12.88 -0.13
CA TYR A 94 19.13 -13.77 -0.83
C TYR A 94 20.28 -12.99 -1.50
N PRO A 95 21.53 -13.51 -1.49
CA PRO A 95 22.03 -14.59 -0.62
C PRO A 95 22.23 -14.22 0.86
N SER A 96 22.12 -12.93 1.26
CA SER A 96 22.22 -12.50 2.66
C SER A 96 21.11 -11.53 3.06
N ARG A 97 20.67 -11.61 4.34
CA ARG A 97 19.68 -10.70 4.94
C ARG A 97 20.17 -9.25 5.05
N ASP A 98 21.48 -9.02 4.91
CA ASP A 98 22.11 -7.72 5.04
C ASP A 98 21.93 -6.86 3.78
N HIS A 99 21.50 -7.43 2.66
CA HIS A 99 21.20 -6.66 1.46
C HIS A 99 20.11 -5.62 1.73
N GLN A 100 20.45 -4.34 1.60
CA GLN A 100 19.50 -3.22 1.78
C GLN A 100 19.16 -2.49 0.47
N LYS A 101 19.74 -2.90 -0.67
CA LYS A 101 19.61 -2.18 -1.95
C LYS A 101 18.17 -1.92 -2.38
N LEU A 102 17.26 -2.88 -2.13
CA LEU A 102 15.84 -2.71 -2.43
C LEU A 102 15.24 -1.48 -1.72
N TYR A 103 15.63 -1.26 -0.47
CA TYR A 103 15.15 -0.15 0.36
C TYR A 103 15.90 1.14 0.05
N SER A 104 17.24 1.08 -0.01
CA SER A 104 18.05 2.28 -0.24
C SER A 104 17.83 2.91 -1.62
N LEU A 105 17.41 2.11 -2.60
CA LEU A 105 17.07 2.59 -3.94
C LEU A 105 15.58 2.92 -4.10
N GLY A 106 14.74 2.67 -3.08
CA GLY A 106 13.30 2.94 -3.14
C GLY A 106 12.57 2.25 -4.31
N ILE A 107 13.01 1.06 -4.70
CA ILE A 107 12.57 0.41 -5.97
C ILE A 107 11.06 0.18 -5.98
N ARG A 108 10.47 -0.18 -4.83
CA ARG A 108 9.04 -0.53 -4.77
C ARG A 108 8.18 0.70 -4.95
N GLU A 109 8.56 1.78 -4.28
CA GLU A 109 7.93 3.09 -4.27
C GLU A 109 8.06 3.73 -5.66
N ALA A 110 9.25 3.72 -6.24
CA ALA A 110 9.50 4.23 -7.59
C ALA A 110 8.71 3.48 -8.66
N LEU A 111 8.66 2.14 -8.60
CA LEU A 111 7.89 1.34 -9.56
C LEU A 111 6.38 1.58 -9.41
N GLN A 112 5.88 1.68 -8.18
CA GLN A 112 4.47 1.99 -7.93
C GLN A 112 4.09 3.37 -8.48
N ASP A 113 4.96 4.37 -8.29
CA ASP A 113 4.77 5.74 -8.80
C ASP A 113 4.64 5.77 -10.33
N VAL A 114 5.41 4.94 -11.05
CA VAL A 114 5.31 4.80 -12.52
C VAL A 114 3.91 4.36 -12.93
N PHE A 115 3.30 3.39 -12.23
CA PHE A 115 1.93 2.97 -12.52
C PHE A 115 0.92 4.08 -12.26
N TYR A 116 1.04 4.82 -11.16
CA TYR A 116 0.16 5.96 -10.89
C TYR A 116 0.26 7.07 -11.94
N ARG A 117 1.46 7.34 -12.47
CA ARG A 117 1.65 8.33 -13.55
C ARG A 117 1.09 7.86 -14.89
N ALA A 118 1.15 6.56 -15.17
CA ALA A 118 0.63 5.99 -16.41
C ALA A 118 -0.90 6.16 -16.52
N GLU A 119 -1.62 6.04 -15.39
CA GLU A 119 -3.08 6.20 -15.30
C GLU A 119 -3.57 7.65 -15.42
N GLN A 120 -2.68 8.65 -15.44
CA GLN A 120 -3.05 10.08 -15.55
C GLN A 120 -3.10 10.60 -16.99
N LYS A 121 -2.89 9.72 -17.98
CA LYS A 121 -3.00 10.04 -19.41
C LYS A 121 -4.41 9.78 -19.93
#